data_AF-A0A2K9NYU5-F1
#
_entry.id   AF-A0A2K9NYU5-F1
#
_cell.length_a   1.000
_cell.length_b   1.000
_cell.length_c   1.000
_cell.angle_alpha   90.00
_cell.angle_beta   90.00
_cell.angle_gamma   90.00
#
_symmetry.space_group_name_H-M   'P 1'
#
loop_
_entity.id
_entity.type
_entity.pdbx_description
1 polymer ?
#
loop_
_entity_poly.entity_id
_entity_poly.type
_entity_poly.pdbx_seq_one_letter_code
_entity_poly.pdbx_strand_id
1 'polypeptide(L)'
;MAKDIENILTIKINGKEVQSRPFAFEDYADMQDKHLRGHSGACKLCYGVLISMFKGTAANKEYIDTMSIAEKDMLCRKLLDIYLNTISEVNELIKNQ
;
A
#
# COMPACT_ATOMS: atom_id res chain seq x y z
N MET A 1 19.26 0.21 -13.11
CA MET A 1 18.05 -0.44 -13.63
C MET A 1 17.22 -0.84 -12.43
N ALA A 2 16.23 -0.01 -12.09
CA ALA A 2 15.32 -0.31 -10.99
C ALA A 2 14.64 -1.64 -11.32
N LYS A 3 14.73 -2.59 -10.40
CA LYS A 3 14.07 -3.88 -10.55
C LYS A 3 12.58 -3.56 -10.51
N ASP A 4 11.86 -3.75 -11.61
CA ASP A 4 10.40 -3.67 -11.70
C ASP A 4 9.75 -4.78 -10.85
N ILE A 5 10.05 -4.84 -9.55
CA ILE A 5 9.19 -5.50 -8.58
C ILE A 5 8.08 -4.51 -8.38
N GLU A 6 7.10 -4.61 -9.27
CA GLU A 6 5.86 -3.84 -9.24
C GLU A 6 5.35 -3.83 -7.79
N ASN A 7 5.15 -2.64 -7.24
CA ASN A 7 4.62 -2.40 -5.90
C ASN A 7 3.12 -2.79 -5.84
N ILE A 8 2.85 -4.06 -6.15
CA ILE A 8 1.56 -4.71 -6.26
C ILE A 8 1.36 -5.58 -5.02
N LEU A 9 0.15 -5.55 -4.49
CA LEU A 9 -0.27 -6.44 -3.43
C LEU A 9 -1.05 -7.61 -4.02
N THR A 10 -0.68 -8.83 -3.62
CA THR A 10 -1.40 -10.04 -4.01
C THR A 10 -2.07 -10.66 -2.81
N ILE A 11 -3.34 -11.01 -2.94
CA ILE A 11 -4.10 -11.79 -1.95
C ILE A 11 -4.76 -13.01 -2.60
N LYS A 12 -5.06 -14.03 -1.79
CA LYS A 12 -5.76 -15.23 -2.26
C LYS A 12 -7.23 -15.19 -1.82
N ILE A 13 -8.13 -15.27 -2.78
CA ILE A 13 -9.59 -15.38 -2.56
C ILE A 13 -10.05 -16.70 -3.19
N ASN A 14 -10.60 -17.61 -2.38
CA ASN A 14 -11.10 -18.92 -2.84
C ASN A 14 -10.06 -19.69 -3.69
N GLY A 15 -8.80 -19.65 -3.28
CA GLY A 15 -7.68 -20.29 -3.99
C GLY A 15 -7.20 -19.58 -5.26
N LYS A 16 -7.84 -18.47 -5.67
CA LYS A 16 -7.41 -17.64 -6.80
C LYS A 16 -6.62 -16.44 -6.31
N GLU A 17 -5.55 -16.10 -7.02
CA GLU A 17 -4.77 -14.89 -6.74
C GLU A 17 -5.48 -13.67 -7.33
N VAL A 18 -5.55 -12.61 -6.52
CA VAL A 18 -6.08 -11.31 -6.89
C VAL A 18 -4.99 -10.29 -6.62
N GLN A 19 -4.63 -9.57 -7.67
CA GLN A 19 -3.60 -8.53 -7.62
C GLN A 19 -4.25 -7.16 -7.55
N SER A 20 -3.62 -6.26 -6.81
CA SER A 20 -3.95 -4.83 -6.86
C SER A 20 -3.40 -4.20 -8.14
N ARG A 21 -3.83 -2.98 -8.46
CA ARG A 21 -3.02 -2.12 -9.33
C ARG A 21 -1.67 -1.79 -8.65
N PRO A 22 -0.64 -1.39 -9.40
CA PRO A 22 0.60 -0.89 -8.81
C PRO A 22 0.36 0.32 -7.90
N PHE A 23 1.16 0.42 -6.84
CA PHE A 23 1.28 1.63 -6.04
C PHE A 23 1.77 2.79 -6.90
N ALA A 24 1.03 3.88 -6.90
CA ALA A 24 1.26 5.04 -7.76
C ALA A 24 1.59 6.29 -6.94
N PHE A 25 1.94 7.38 -7.64
CA PHE A 25 2.28 8.65 -6.99
C PHE A 25 1.14 9.21 -6.14
N GLU A 26 -0.11 9.03 -6.57
CA GLU A 26 -1.29 9.48 -5.84
C GLU A 26 -1.44 8.77 -4.49
N ASP A 27 -1.06 7.48 -4.43
CA ASP A 27 -1.08 6.69 -3.20
C ASP A 27 0.00 7.16 -2.24
N TYR A 28 1.21 7.41 -2.76
CA TYR A 28 2.30 8.01 -2.01
C TYR A 28 1.89 9.37 -1.44
N ALA A 29 1.30 10.24 -2.25
CA ALA A 29 0.89 11.57 -1.84
C ALA A 29 -0.17 11.52 -0.73
N ASP A 30 -1.14 10.61 -0.83
CA ASP A 30 -2.16 10.40 0.21
C ASP A 30 -1.53 9.90 1.53
N MET A 31 -0.66 8.90 1.46
CA MET A 31 0.03 8.38 2.66
C MET A 31 0.96 9.42 3.29
N GLN A 32 1.66 10.21 2.47
CA GLN A 32 2.54 11.28 2.91
C GLN A 32 1.77 12.40 3.62
N ASP A 33 0.65 12.86 3.06
CA ASP A 33 -0.19 13.89 3.70
C ASP A 33 -0.69 13.42 5.07
N LYS A 34 -1.17 12.18 5.18
CA LYS A 34 -1.57 11.60 6.48
C LYS A 34 -0.40 11.52 7.46
N HIS A 35 0.76 11.07 7.00
CA HIS A 35 1.94 10.95 7.85
C HIS A 35 2.38 12.32 8.38
N LEU A 36 2.39 13.35 7.52
CA LEU A 36 2.71 14.73 7.90
C LEU A 36 1.70 15.36 8.86
N ARG A 37 0.44 14.92 8.82
CA ARG A 37 -0.60 15.31 9.78
C ARG A 37 -0.51 14.58 11.13
N GLY A 38 0.51 13.74 11.32
CA GLY A 38 0.75 13.01 12.57
C GLY A 38 -0.06 11.72 12.72
N HIS A 39 -0.68 11.21 11.65
CA HIS A 39 -1.25 9.87 11.68
C HIS A 39 -0.13 8.84 11.79
N SER A 40 -0.31 7.85 12.67
CA SER A 40 0.68 6.79 12.91
C SER A 40 0.02 5.41 12.94
N GLY A 41 0.79 4.39 12.58
CA GLY A 41 0.34 3.01 12.49
C GLY A 41 -0.17 2.63 11.09
N ALA A 42 0.08 1.39 10.71
CA ALA A 42 -0.11 0.91 9.35
C ALA A 42 -1.56 1.08 8.88
N CYS A 43 -2.56 0.62 9.64
CA CYS A 43 -3.96 0.77 9.24
C CYS A 43 -4.40 2.22 9.05
N LYS A 44 -3.99 3.16 9.94
CA LYS A 44 -4.41 4.57 9.84
C LYS A 44 -3.83 5.25 8.60
N LEU A 45 -2.60 4.90 8.23
CA LEU A 45 -1.93 5.45 7.05
C LEU A 45 -2.42 4.81 5.75
N CYS A 46 -2.60 3.49 5.76
CA CYS A 46 -2.64 2.71 4.53
C CYS A 46 -4.05 2.27 4.11
N TYR A 47 -5.05 2.22 5.01
CA TYR A 47 -6.32 1.54 4.70
C TYR A 47 -7.08 2.11 3.50
N GLY A 48 -7.14 3.44 3.39
CA GLY A 48 -7.79 4.09 2.24
C GLY A 48 -7.09 3.79 0.92
N VAL A 49 -5.75 3.79 0.93
CA VAL A 49 -4.93 3.45 -0.23
C VAL A 49 -5.06 1.97 -0.58
N LEU A 50 -5.05 1.08 0.41
CA LEU A 50 -5.27 -0.35 0.21
C LEU A 50 -6.58 -0.62 -0.55
N ILE A 51 -7.68 0.03 -0.14
CA ILE A 51 -8.97 -0.06 -0.83
C ILE A 51 -8.87 0.49 -2.27
N SER A 52 -8.20 1.62 -2.45
CA SER A 52 -8.01 2.26 -3.77
C SER A 52 -7.23 1.35 -4.73
N MET A 53 -6.20 0.68 -4.24
CA MET A 53 -5.35 -0.22 -5.04
C MET A 53 -6.10 -1.48 -5.49
N PHE A 54 -7.07 -1.96 -4.72
CA PHE A 54 -7.91 -3.11 -5.10
C PHE A 54 -9.25 -2.73 -5.74
N LYS A 55 -9.48 -1.44 -6.04
CA LYS A 55 -10.71 -0.97 -6.67
C LYS A 55 -10.90 -1.66 -8.04
N GLY A 56 -12.09 -2.23 -8.26
CA GLY A 56 -12.43 -2.95 -9.49
C GLY A 56 -11.97 -4.42 -9.52
N THR A 57 -11.34 -4.91 -8.45
CA THR A 57 -10.95 -6.32 -8.31
C THR A 57 -11.97 -7.09 -7.45
N ALA A 58 -11.82 -8.42 -7.36
CA ALA A 58 -12.60 -9.23 -6.42
C ALA A 58 -12.24 -8.96 -4.94
N ALA A 59 -11.10 -8.31 -4.69
CA ALA A 59 -10.63 -7.88 -3.37
C ALA A 59 -11.06 -6.44 -3.04
N ASN A 60 -12.25 -6.03 -3.51
CA ASN A 60 -12.76 -4.68 -3.32
C ASN A 60 -13.02 -4.31 -1.84
N LYS A 61 -13.53 -3.10 -1.60
CA LYS A 61 -13.81 -2.61 -0.25
C LYS A 61 -14.71 -3.56 0.54
N GLU A 62 -15.78 -4.07 -0.07
CA GLU A 62 -16.71 -4.97 0.62
C GLU A 62 -15.98 -6.24 1.09
N TYR A 63 -15.14 -6.83 0.24
CA TYR A 63 -14.33 -7.98 0.63
C TYR A 63 -13.33 -7.62 1.74
N ILE A 64 -12.55 -6.54 1.56
CA ILE A 64 -11.55 -6.10 2.53
C ILE A 64 -12.21 -5.84 3.89
N ASP A 65 -13.38 -5.21 3.94
CA ASP A 65 -14.10 -4.95 5.19
C ASP A 65 -14.48 -6.24 5.93
N THR A 66 -14.67 -7.37 5.25
CA THR A 66 -14.96 -8.68 5.87
C THR A 66 -13.73 -9.39 6.42
N MET A 67 -12.52 -8.99 6.01
CA MET A 67 -11.28 -9.60 6.48
C MET A 67 -11.09 -9.38 7.99
N SER A 68 -10.39 -10.30 8.64
CA SER A 68 -10.00 -10.12 10.03
C SER A 68 -9.10 -8.89 10.20
N ILE A 69 -9.06 -8.35 11.43
CA ILE A 69 -8.19 -7.22 11.76
C ILE A 69 -6.72 -7.57 11.47
N ALA A 70 -6.32 -8.81 11.76
CA ALA A 70 -4.95 -9.27 11.54
C ALA A 70 -4.55 -9.28 10.06
N GLU A 71 -5.44 -9.74 9.17
CA GLU A 71 -5.16 -9.74 7.74
C GLU A 71 -5.12 -8.32 7.17
N LYS A 72 -6.03 -7.44 7.61
CA LYS A 72 -6.01 -6.01 7.23
C LYS A 72 -4.71 -5.34 7.67
N ASP A 73 -4.27 -5.57 8.91
CA ASP A 73 -3.02 -5.02 9.44
C ASP A 73 -1.82 -5.54 8.67
N MET A 74 -1.79 -6.84 8.35
CA MET A 74 -0.73 -7.44 7.53
C MET A 74 -0.63 -6.76 6.15
N LEU A 75 -1.76 -6.56 5.46
CA LEU A 75 -1.77 -5.88 4.16
C LEU A 75 -1.34 -4.41 4.28
N CYS A 76 -1.83 -3.71 5.31
CA CYS A 76 -1.42 -2.34 5.56
C CYS A 76 0.08 -2.22 5.88
N ARG A 77 0.68 -3.19 6.58
CA ARG A 77 2.13 -3.20 6.84
C ARG A 77 2.94 -3.37 5.57
N LYS A 78 2.54 -4.28 4.68
CA LYS A 78 3.18 -4.44 3.37
C LYS A 78 3.14 -3.13 2.57
N LEU A 79 2.00 -2.44 2.59
CA LEU A 79 1.84 -1.15 1.92
C LEU A 79 2.67 -0.04 2.60
N LEU A 80 2.76 -0.06 3.93
CA LEU A 80 3.62 0.86 4.68
C LEU A 80 5.10 0.65 4.31
N ASP A 81 5.55 -0.59 4.18
CA ASP A 81 6.93 -0.91 3.80
C ASP A 81 7.25 -0.38 2.40
N ILE A 82 6.34 -0.52 1.43
CA ILE A 82 6.47 0.09 0.09
C ILE A 82 6.68 1.59 0.20
N TYR A 83 5.82 2.28 0.95
CA TYR A 83 5.90 3.73 1.13
C TYR A 83 7.20 4.18 1.81
N LEU A 84 7.63 3.50 2.88
CA LEU A 84 8.87 3.83 3.59
C LEU A 84 10.11 3.59 2.72
N ASN A 85 10.11 2.53 1.91
CA ASN A 85 11.17 2.27 0.94
C ASN A 85 11.24 3.39 -0.11
N THR A 86 10.10 3.83 -0.63
CA THR A 86 10.05 4.97 -1.57
C THR A 86 10.63 6.24 -0.95
N ILE A 87 10.32 6.56 0.32
CA ILE A 87 10.94 7.71 1.02
C ILE A 87 12.46 7.55 1.10
N SER A 88 12.95 6.36 1.46
CA SER A 88 14.38 6.09 1.58
C SER A 88 15.10 6.29 0.25
N GLU A 89 14.52 5.79 -0.85
CA GLU A 89 15.08 5.95 -2.20
C GLU A 89 15.11 7.42 -2.64
N VAL A 90 14.04 8.18 -2.39
CA VAL A 90 14.00 9.62 -2.69
C VAL A 90 15.05 10.38 -1.88
N ASN A 91 15.22 10.06 -0.60
CA ASN A 91 16.23 10.69 0.25
C ASN A 91 17.66 10.42 -0.23
N GLU A 92 17.95 9.19 -0.67
CA GLU A 92 19.28 8.85 -1.22
C GLU A 92 19.53 9.54 -2.57
N LEU A 93 18.51 9.72 -3.41
CA LEU A 93 18.64 10.50 -4.64
C LEU A 93 18.98 11.97 -4.35
N ILE A 94 18.36 12.58 -3.34
CA ILE A 94 18.63 13.98 -2.94
C ILE A 94 20.05 14.16 -2.38
N LYS A 95 20.54 13.22 -1.58
CA LYS A 95 21.90 13.31 -0.98
C LYS A 95 23.03 13.21 -2.00
N ASN A 96 22.78 12.54 -3.13
CA ASN A 96 23.76 12.31 -4.19
C ASN A 96 23.71 13.38 -5.31
N GLN A 97 22.91 14.43 -5.13
CA GLN A 97 22.87 15.65 -5.96
C GLN A 97 23.67 16.77 -5.29
#